data_AF-A0A9J6Z9B8-F1
#
_entry.id   AF-A0A9J6Z9B8-F1
#
_cell.length_a   1.000
_cell.length_b   1.000
_cell.length_c   1.000
_cell.angle_alpha   90.00
_cell.angle_beta   90.00
_cell.angle_gamma   90.00
#
_symmetry.space_group_name_H-M   'P 1'
#
loop_
_entity.id
_entity.type
_entity.pdbx_description
1 polymer ?
#
loop_
_entity_poly.entity_id
_entity_poly.type
_entity_poly.pdbx_seq_one_letter_code
_entity_poly.pdbx_strand_id
1 'polypeptide(L)'
;MKRFQNSFLSDVAFLSFIVVCIVMTIFVSSDPNAYVVNVILLNAAFLIAIITYFSTMMTGLILNLLFIFGYGSFTIYQAVTLGELVGTSNYFWLVMTPIVTILAWLLTQTNRKLQEENDHLQRQSLTLVMLDEKTRLKNTLSYQQDITTFMALSERYKIPLTLLVINVKYWDEIKRIMTAEKFSSALLEVSDISQSLVRTNDSLYLLNNENPTWGIVLFTDIEGASIVIKRFKDKINELNEYEFKEKYAVELQLRIGTAQYDPQNPVSPLELISVAKRTMEYDV
;
A
#
# COMPACT_ATOMS: atom_id res chain seq x y z
N MET A 1 -3.68 -14.93 -20.21
CA MET A 1 -3.51 -14.50 -21.62
C MET A 1 -3.43 -12.98 -21.78
N LYS A 2 -4.34 -12.17 -21.20
CA LYS A 2 -4.29 -10.68 -21.31
C LYS A 2 -3.00 -10.01 -20.79
N ARG A 3 -2.36 -10.55 -19.74
CA ARG A 3 -1.11 -10.01 -19.18
C ARG A 3 0.09 -10.16 -20.13
N PHE A 4 0.20 -11.29 -20.82
CA PHE A 4 1.22 -11.53 -21.85
C PHE A 4 1.02 -10.64 -23.08
N GLN A 5 -0.22 -10.36 -23.47
CA GLN A 5 -0.53 -9.47 -24.60
C GLN A 5 -0.15 -8.01 -24.32
N ASN A 6 -0.37 -7.50 -23.10
CA ASN A 6 0.03 -6.14 -22.75
C ASN A 6 1.56 -5.99 -22.60
N SER A 7 2.24 -7.01 -22.07
CA SER A 7 3.72 -7.03 -22.02
C SER A 7 4.30 -6.99 -23.43
N PHE A 8 3.79 -7.84 -24.32
CA PHE A 8 4.26 -7.90 -25.71
C PHE A 8 4.03 -6.58 -26.46
N LEU A 9 2.87 -5.94 -26.29
CA LEU A 9 2.59 -4.65 -26.91
C LEU A 9 3.55 -3.55 -26.43
N SER A 10 3.89 -3.55 -25.13
CA SER A 10 4.87 -2.62 -24.55
C SER A 10 6.27 -2.83 -25.12
N ASP A 11 6.71 -4.07 -25.21
CA ASP A 11 8.03 -4.41 -25.75
C ASP A 11 8.14 -4.02 -27.22
N VAL A 12 7.10 -4.28 -28.01
CA VAL A 12 7.01 -3.85 -29.41
C VAL A 12 7.00 -2.34 -29.54
N ALA A 13 6.23 -1.62 -28.69
CA ALA A 13 6.20 -0.16 -28.71
C ALA A 13 7.58 0.44 -28.36
N PHE A 14 8.29 -0.16 -27.40
CA PHE A 14 9.63 0.27 -26.98
C PHE A 14 10.67 0.08 -28.09
N LEU A 15 10.71 -1.12 -28.66
CA LEU A 15 11.60 -1.42 -29.79
C LEU A 15 11.28 -0.54 -30.99
N SER A 16 10.00 -0.34 -31.31
CA SER A 16 9.57 0.54 -32.40
C SER A 16 9.98 1.99 -32.15
N PHE A 17 9.86 2.47 -30.91
CA PHE A 17 10.29 3.82 -30.52
C PHE A 17 11.80 4.00 -30.75
N ILE A 18 12.63 3.04 -30.31
CA ILE A 18 14.08 3.08 -30.53
C ILE A 18 14.41 3.08 -32.02
N VAL A 19 13.78 2.18 -32.80
CA VAL A 19 14.00 2.11 -34.25
C VAL A 19 13.64 3.43 -34.92
N VAL A 20 12.51 4.04 -34.55
CA VAL A 20 12.08 5.35 -35.08
C VAL A 20 13.08 6.44 -34.72
N CYS A 21 13.60 6.48 -33.48
CA CYS A 21 14.64 7.43 -33.09
C CYS A 21 15.91 7.25 -33.94
N ILE A 22 16.36 6.01 -34.17
CA ILE A 22 17.54 5.73 -35.02
C ILE A 22 17.30 6.21 -36.45
N VAL A 23 16.13 5.92 -37.03
CA VAL A 23 15.75 6.36 -38.39
C VAL A 23 15.75 7.88 -38.47
N MET A 24 15.20 8.59 -37.48
CA MET A 24 15.22 10.04 -37.42
C MET A 24 16.66 10.60 -37.34
N THR A 25 17.53 10.00 -36.54
CA THR A 25 18.94 10.44 -36.44
C THR A 25 19.68 10.24 -37.76
N ILE A 26 19.54 9.07 -38.39
CA ILE A 26 20.16 8.80 -39.70
C ILE A 26 19.65 9.79 -40.76
N PHE A 27 18.34 10.05 -40.77
CA PHE A 27 17.72 11.00 -41.69
C PHE A 27 18.31 12.42 -41.53
N VAL A 28 18.39 12.91 -40.28
CA VAL A 28 18.98 14.23 -39.97
C VAL A 28 20.44 14.31 -40.42
N SER A 29 21.23 13.25 -40.24
CA SER A 29 22.65 13.21 -40.64
C SER A 29 22.87 13.08 -42.15
N SER A 30 21.84 12.70 -42.93
CA SER A 30 21.98 12.41 -44.36
C SER A 30 21.87 13.64 -45.27
N ASP A 31 21.32 14.76 -44.78
CA ASP A 31 21.12 16.00 -45.55
C ASP A 31 21.94 17.15 -44.95
N PRO A 32 23.15 17.43 -45.49
CA PRO A 32 24.01 18.51 -45.00
C PRO A 32 23.42 19.91 -45.21
N ASN A 33 22.57 20.10 -46.22
CA ASN A 33 22.04 21.43 -46.58
C ASN A 33 20.90 21.86 -45.63
N ALA A 34 20.10 20.91 -45.15
CA ALA A 34 19.01 21.16 -44.21
C ALA A 34 19.33 20.74 -42.76
N TYR A 35 20.61 20.44 -42.45
CA TYR A 35 21.02 19.86 -41.17
C TYR A 35 20.52 20.64 -39.95
N VAL A 36 20.71 21.97 -39.93
CA VAL A 36 20.30 22.82 -38.79
C VAL A 36 18.79 22.77 -38.57
N VAL A 37 18.01 22.85 -39.66
CA VAL A 37 16.54 22.78 -39.59
C VAL A 37 16.08 21.41 -39.09
N ASN A 38 16.66 20.34 -39.62
CA ASN A 38 16.34 18.97 -39.21
C ASN A 38 16.66 18.69 -37.73
N VAL A 39 17.76 19.24 -37.20
CA VAL A 39 18.09 19.14 -35.76
C VAL A 39 17.07 19.87 -34.89
N ILE A 40 16.61 21.06 -35.31
CA ILE A 40 15.58 21.80 -34.57
C ILE A 40 14.26 21.00 -34.54
N LEU A 41 13.85 20.44 -35.68
CA LEU A 41 12.63 19.63 -35.79
C LEU A 41 12.71 18.35 -34.95
N LEU A 42 13.88 17.70 -34.91
CA LEU A 42 14.14 16.54 -34.05
C LEU A 42 13.94 16.89 -32.57
N ASN A 43 14.55 17.98 -32.11
CA ASN A 43 14.42 18.41 -30.72
C ASN A 43 12.98 18.79 -30.36
N ALA A 44 12.27 19.46 -31.26
CA ALA A 44 10.86 19.78 -31.06
C ALA A 44 10.00 18.51 -30.97
N ALA A 45 10.25 17.51 -31.83
CA ALA A 45 9.57 16.22 -31.79
C ALA A 45 9.79 15.50 -30.45
N PHE A 46 11.03 15.47 -29.95
CA PHE A 46 11.34 14.91 -28.64
C PHE A 46 10.70 15.68 -27.49
N LEU A 47 10.65 17.01 -27.55
CA LEU A 47 10.00 17.83 -26.54
C LEU A 47 8.49 17.51 -26.48
N ILE A 48 7.83 17.37 -27.63
CA ILE A 48 6.42 16.92 -27.70
C ILE A 48 6.27 15.50 -27.13
N ALA A 49 7.19 14.58 -27.44
CA ALA A 49 7.17 13.23 -26.90
C ALA A 49 7.30 13.22 -25.36
N ILE A 50 8.19 14.05 -24.80
CA ILE A 50 8.38 14.21 -23.36
C ILE A 50 7.11 14.79 -22.71
N ILE A 51 6.50 15.82 -23.29
CA ILE A 51 5.24 16.37 -22.77
C ILE A 51 4.13 15.31 -22.82
N THR A 52 4.06 14.54 -23.90
CA THR A 52 3.11 13.44 -24.05
C THR A 52 3.29 12.37 -22.98
N TYR A 53 4.54 12.08 -22.61
CA TYR A 53 4.87 11.13 -21.57
C TYR A 53 4.27 11.51 -20.20
N PHE A 54 4.28 12.79 -19.84
CA PHE A 54 3.76 13.28 -18.56
C PHE A 54 2.27 13.62 -18.55
N SER A 55 1.63 13.74 -19.72
CA SER A 55 0.27 14.24 -19.84
C SER A 55 -0.70 13.17 -20.36
N THR A 56 -1.27 13.39 -21.53
CA THR A 56 -2.24 12.51 -22.18
C THR A 56 -2.00 12.44 -23.69
N MET A 57 -2.55 11.42 -24.34
CA MET A 57 -2.52 11.30 -25.81
C MET A 57 -3.03 12.56 -26.50
N MET A 58 -4.13 13.12 -25.99
CA MET A 58 -4.79 14.26 -26.61
C MET A 58 -3.90 15.50 -26.57
N THR A 59 -3.24 15.76 -25.44
CA THR A 59 -2.29 16.88 -25.32
C THR A 59 -1.11 16.72 -26.28
N GLY A 60 -0.56 15.50 -26.40
CA GLY A 60 0.51 15.19 -27.35
C GLY A 60 0.09 15.42 -28.80
N LEU A 61 -1.07 14.91 -29.19
CA LEU A 61 -1.59 15.06 -30.55
C LEU A 61 -1.97 16.51 -30.89
N ILE A 62 -2.51 17.28 -29.95
CA ILE A 62 -2.79 18.71 -30.14
C ILE A 62 -1.49 19.48 -30.37
N LEU A 63 -0.45 19.22 -29.57
CA LEU A 63 0.87 19.83 -29.76
C LEU A 63 1.49 19.42 -31.10
N ASN A 64 1.32 18.16 -31.51
CA ASN A 64 1.77 17.70 -32.80
C ASN A 64 1.03 18.41 -33.96
N LEU A 65 -0.28 18.61 -33.84
CA LEU A 65 -1.07 19.34 -34.82
C LEU A 65 -0.64 20.81 -34.92
N LEU A 66 -0.42 21.48 -33.80
CA LEU A 66 0.11 22.85 -33.75
C LEU A 66 1.51 22.93 -34.38
N PHE A 67 2.36 21.94 -34.12
CA PHE A 67 3.70 21.85 -34.68
C PHE A 67 3.66 21.67 -36.21
N ILE A 68 2.86 20.71 -36.71
CA ILE A 68 2.69 20.48 -38.16
C ILE A 68 2.10 21.71 -38.84
N PHE A 69 1.11 22.37 -38.22
CA PHE A 69 0.51 23.57 -38.78
C PHE A 69 1.49 24.74 -38.87
N GLY A 70 2.28 24.97 -37.80
CA GLY A 70 3.31 26.00 -37.79
C GLY A 70 4.42 25.75 -38.80
N TYR A 71 4.95 24.53 -38.85
CA TYR A 71 6.01 24.14 -39.78
C TYR A 71 5.53 24.09 -41.23
N GLY A 72 4.32 23.58 -41.48
CA GLY A 72 3.69 23.57 -42.80
C GLY A 72 3.44 24.98 -43.33
N SER A 73 2.97 25.89 -42.49
CA SER A 73 2.78 27.30 -42.86
C SER A 73 4.10 27.99 -43.22
N PHE A 74 5.17 27.72 -42.46
CA PHE A 74 6.51 28.22 -42.76
C PHE A 74 7.04 27.68 -44.10
N THR A 75 6.84 26.39 -44.38
CA THR A 75 7.26 25.76 -45.63
C THR A 75 6.51 26.33 -46.83
N ILE A 76 5.19 26.55 -46.70
CA ILE A 76 4.38 27.17 -47.76
C ILE A 76 4.83 28.60 -48.02
N TYR A 77 5.16 29.36 -46.97
CA TYR A 77 5.68 30.71 -47.11
C TYR A 77 6.99 30.73 -47.91
N GLN A 78 7.95 29.85 -47.59
CA GLN A 78 9.20 29.71 -48.36
C GLN A 78 8.94 29.32 -49.81
N ALA A 79 8.04 28.37 -50.06
CA ALA A 79 7.74 27.91 -51.41
C ALA A 79 7.09 29.00 -52.28
N VAL A 80 6.17 29.80 -51.71
CA VAL A 80 5.42 30.81 -52.47
C VAL A 80 6.20 32.11 -52.64
N THR A 81 6.95 32.56 -51.62
CA THR A 81 7.63 33.86 -51.64
C THR A 81 9.07 33.81 -52.10
N LEU A 82 9.80 32.73 -51.78
CA LEU A 82 11.21 32.56 -52.13
C LEU A 82 11.40 31.62 -53.34
N GLY A 83 10.33 30.95 -53.79
CA GLY A 83 10.37 30.03 -54.94
C GLY A 83 11.14 28.74 -54.67
N GLU A 84 11.39 28.40 -53.41
CA GLU A 84 12.10 27.18 -53.03
C GLU A 84 11.22 25.94 -53.25
N LEU A 85 11.81 24.87 -53.77
CA LEU A 85 11.12 23.60 -53.96
C LEU A 85 10.88 22.93 -52.60
N VAL A 86 9.67 22.41 -52.40
CA VAL A 86 9.33 21.64 -51.21
C VAL A 86 10.15 20.35 -51.20
N GLY A 87 11.16 20.28 -50.33
CA GLY A 87 12.03 19.13 -50.17
C GLY A 87 11.30 17.91 -49.59
N THR A 88 11.82 16.72 -49.87
CA THR A 88 11.35 15.44 -49.31
C THR A 88 11.42 15.39 -47.78
N SER A 89 12.31 16.19 -47.17
CA SER A 89 12.42 16.34 -45.71
C SER A 89 11.14 16.85 -45.04
N ASN A 90 10.41 17.74 -45.71
CA ASN A 90 9.21 18.34 -45.14
C ASN A 90 8.11 17.27 -44.93
N TYR A 91 8.02 16.30 -45.84
CA TYR A 91 7.09 15.18 -45.74
C TYR A 91 7.49 14.16 -44.67
N PHE A 92 8.79 13.96 -44.46
CA PHE A 92 9.29 13.06 -43.42
C PHE A 92 8.82 13.50 -42.03
N TRP A 93 9.01 14.78 -41.68
CA TRP A 93 8.63 15.30 -40.36
C TRP A 93 7.12 15.33 -40.12
N LEU A 94 6.32 15.52 -41.17
CA LEU A 94 4.86 15.48 -41.08
C LEU A 94 4.35 14.11 -40.60
N VAL A 95 4.99 13.02 -41.05
CA VAL A 95 4.59 11.65 -40.69
C VAL A 95 5.27 11.18 -39.41
N MET A 96 6.56 11.48 -39.25
CA MET A 96 7.37 10.91 -38.18
C MET A 96 7.05 11.51 -36.81
N THR A 97 6.61 12.76 -36.73
CA THR A 97 6.27 13.39 -35.45
C THR A 97 4.99 12.82 -34.80
N PRO A 98 3.87 12.56 -35.53
CA PRO A 98 2.75 11.80 -34.99
C PRO A 98 3.15 10.39 -34.55
N ILE A 99 3.98 9.69 -35.35
CA ILE A 99 4.41 8.32 -35.03
C ILE A 99 5.14 8.27 -33.69
N VAL A 100 6.11 9.16 -33.47
CA VAL A 100 6.82 9.24 -32.18
C VAL A 100 5.87 9.56 -31.03
N THR A 101 4.90 10.45 -31.24
CA THR A 101 3.91 10.83 -30.23
C THR A 101 3.03 9.64 -29.84
N ILE A 102 2.58 8.85 -30.82
CA ILE A 102 1.77 7.63 -30.60
C ILE A 102 2.59 6.56 -29.88
N LEU A 103 3.84 6.33 -30.30
CA LEU A 103 4.72 5.35 -29.66
C LEU A 103 5.05 5.73 -28.22
N ALA A 104 5.36 7.02 -27.96
CA ALA A 104 5.57 7.54 -26.62
C ALA A 104 4.33 7.35 -25.74
N TRP A 105 3.13 7.60 -26.28
CA TRP A 105 1.88 7.40 -25.55
C TRP A 105 1.60 5.91 -25.23
N LEU A 106 1.83 4.99 -26.16
CA LEU A 106 1.65 3.55 -25.93
C LEU A 106 2.56 3.04 -24.79
N LEU A 107 3.80 3.53 -24.74
CA LEU A 107 4.73 3.26 -23.65
C LEU A 107 4.21 3.80 -22.32
N THR A 108 3.72 5.04 -22.30
CA THR A 108 3.18 5.66 -21.08
C THR A 108 1.94 4.93 -20.56
N GLN A 109 1.01 4.54 -21.43
CA GLN A 109 -0.19 3.80 -21.02
C GLN A 109 0.15 2.49 -20.31
N THR A 110 1.08 1.75 -20.86
CA THR A 110 1.45 0.45 -20.29
C THR A 110 2.12 0.63 -18.93
N ASN A 111 3.02 1.61 -18.80
CA ASN A 111 3.66 1.93 -17.53
C ASN A 111 2.66 2.38 -16.46
N ARG A 112 1.70 3.26 -16.80
CA ARG A 112 0.66 3.71 -15.86
C ARG A 112 -0.21 2.56 -15.39
N LYS A 113 -0.63 1.68 -16.29
CA LYS A 113 -1.41 0.49 -15.95
C LYS A 113 -0.63 -0.46 -15.03
N LEU A 114 0.66 -0.64 -15.29
CA LEU A 114 1.53 -1.47 -14.45
C LEU A 114 1.69 -0.89 -13.04
N GLN A 115 1.83 0.43 -12.93
CA GLN A 115 1.86 1.14 -11.64
C GLN A 115 0.54 0.98 -10.89
N GLU A 116 -0.60 1.18 -11.55
CA GLU A 116 -1.92 1.00 -10.94
C GLU A 116 -2.15 -0.45 -10.47
N GLU A 117 -1.73 -1.45 -11.24
CA GLU A 117 -1.82 -2.86 -10.86
C GLU A 117 -0.91 -3.18 -9.66
N ASN A 118 0.30 -2.62 -9.62
CA ASN A 118 1.21 -2.78 -8.49
C ASN A 118 0.64 -2.13 -7.22
N ASP A 119 0.14 -0.90 -7.31
CA ASP A 119 -0.51 -0.21 -6.20
C ASP A 119 -1.73 -0.99 -5.69
N HIS A 120 -2.53 -1.54 -6.61
CA HIS A 120 -3.67 -2.38 -6.27
C HIS A 120 -3.23 -3.66 -5.53
N LEU A 121 -2.22 -4.36 -6.05
CA LEU A 121 -1.66 -5.57 -5.44
C LEU A 121 -1.07 -5.28 -4.06
N GLN A 122 -0.37 -4.16 -3.88
CA GLN A 122 0.15 -3.74 -2.58
C GLN A 122 -0.98 -3.50 -1.58
N ARG A 123 -2.05 -2.80 -1.98
CA ARG A 123 -3.23 -2.58 -1.13
C ARG A 123 -3.93 -3.89 -0.76
N GLN A 124 -4.09 -4.81 -1.71
CA GLN A 124 -4.65 -6.13 -1.43
C GLN A 124 -3.77 -6.92 -0.48
N SER A 125 -2.45 -6.89 -0.67
CA SER A 125 -1.49 -7.50 0.23
C SER A 125 -1.64 -6.94 1.64
N LEU A 126 -1.67 -5.62 1.82
CA LEU A 126 -1.90 -4.99 3.13
C LEU A 126 -3.23 -5.39 3.77
N THR A 127 -4.27 -5.60 2.96
CA THR A 127 -5.59 -6.03 3.44
C THR A 127 -5.60 -7.51 3.85
N LEU A 128 -4.72 -8.34 3.27
CA LEU A 128 -4.59 -9.76 3.55
C LEU A 128 -3.52 -10.08 4.61
N VAL A 129 -2.75 -9.08 5.03
CA VAL A 129 -1.79 -9.22 6.12
C VAL A 129 -2.60 -9.49 7.39
N MET A 130 -2.60 -10.76 7.81
CA MET A 130 -3.26 -11.28 8.99
C MET A 130 -2.42 -11.13 10.27
N LEU A 131 -1.16 -10.73 10.13
CA LEU A 131 -0.19 -10.60 11.21
C LEU A 131 0.30 -9.15 11.29
N ASP A 132 0.41 -8.61 12.50
CA ASP A 132 1.06 -7.32 12.70
C ASP A 132 2.56 -7.43 12.38
N GLU A 133 3.09 -6.49 11.58
CA GLU A 133 4.46 -6.55 11.04
C GLU A 133 5.52 -6.52 12.14
N LYS A 134 5.24 -5.83 13.25
CA LYS A 134 6.18 -5.66 14.36
C LYS A 134 6.12 -6.87 15.28
N THR A 135 4.93 -7.16 15.80
CA THR A 135 4.74 -8.17 16.86
C THR A 135 4.56 -9.58 16.32
N ARG A 136 4.31 -9.75 15.02
CA ARG A 136 3.91 -11.02 14.37
C ARG A 136 2.65 -11.66 14.98
N LEU A 137 1.91 -10.93 15.81
CA LEU A 137 0.65 -11.37 16.38
C LEU A 137 -0.45 -11.28 15.32
N LYS A 138 -1.44 -12.16 15.43
CA LYS A 138 -2.65 -12.10 14.59
C LYS A 138 -3.35 -10.76 14.81
N ASN A 139 -3.78 -10.08 13.75
CA ASN A 139 -4.47 -8.79 13.86
C ASN A 139 -5.99 -8.96 14.01
N THR A 140 -6.71 -7.83 14.05
CA THR A 140 -8.17 -7.79 14.17
C THR A 140 -8.91 -8.54 13.06
N LEU A 141 -8.37 -8.55 11.84
CA LEU A 141 -8.98 -9.29 10.72
C LEU A 141 -8.93 -10.80 10.99
N SER A 142 -7.77 -11.31 11.41
CA SER A 142 -7.60 -12.70 11.82
C SER A 142 -8.51 -13.07 12.99
N TYR A 143 -8.62 -12.18 13.98
CA TYR A 143 -9.54 -12.37 15.11
C TYR A 143 -10.98 -12.59 14.63
N GLN A 144 -11.48 -11.76 13.71
CA GLN A 144 -12.86 -11.88 13.22
C GLN A 144 -13.10 -13.22 12.51
N GLN A 145 -12.13 -13.72 11.76
CA GLN A 145 -12.22 -15.00 11.06
C GLN A 145 -12.17 -16.18 12.03
N ASP A 146 -11.21 -16.17 12.96
CA ASP A 146 -10.99 -17.25 13.92
C ASP A 146 -12.15 -17.35 14.92
N ILE A 147 -12.63 -16.23 15.45
CA ILE A 147 -13.66 -16.25 16.50
C ILE A 147 -15.00 -16.78 15.99
N THR A 148 -15.36 -16.56 14.72
CA THR A 148 -16.56 -17.17 14.13
C THR A 148 -16.48 -18.70 14.19
N THR A 149 -15.30 -19.26 13.92
CA THR A 149 -15.08 -20.71 14.05
C THR A 149 -15.12 -21.14 15.51
N PHE A 150 -14.50 -20.38 16.42
CA PHE A 150 -14.50 -20.71 17.85
C PHE A 150 -15.88 -20.63 18.50
N MET A 151 -16.73 -19.67 18.12
CA MET A 151 -18.13 -19.58 18.55
C MET A 151 -18.92 -20.82 18.11
N ALA A 152 -18.78 -21.24 16.85
CA ALA A 152 -19.42 -22.45 16.34
C ALA A 152 -18.94 -23.71 17.09
N LEU A 153 -17.65 -23.81 17.42
CA LEU A 153 -17.11 -24.91 18.22
C LEU A 153 -17.64 -24.88 19.66
N SER A 154 -17.70 -23.71 20.29
CA SER A 154 -18.27 -23.51 21.62
C SER A 154 -19.72 -23.98 21.69
N GLU A 155 -20.54 -23.59 20.71
CA GLU A 155 -21.94 -24.00 20.62
C GLU A 155 -22.10 -25.52 20.42
N ARG A 156 -21.27 -26.10 19.54
CA ARG A 156 -21.31 -27.53 19.19
C ARG A 156 -20.87 -28.43 20.34
N TYR A 157 -19.77 -28.09 21.01
CA TYR A 157 -19.17 -28.92 22.05
C TYR A 157 -19.53 -28.49 23.48
N LYS A 158 -20.32 -27.42 23.62
CA LYS A 158 -20.71 -26.84 24.93
C LYS A 158 -19.52 -26.47 25.81
N ILE A 159 -18.43 -26.05 25.16
CA ILE A 159 -17.22 -25.57 25.84
C ILE A 159 -17.35 -24.05 25.98
N PRO A 160 -17.28 -23.48 27.20
CA PRO A 160 -17.32 -22.03 27.37
C PRO A 160 -16.21 -21.31 26.60
N LEU A 161 -16.54 -20.16 26.03
CA LEU A 161 -15.62 -19.33 25.26
C LEU A 161 -15.62 -17.93 25.87
N THR A 162 -14.45 -17.46 26.30
CA THR A 162 -14.27 -16.15 26.94
C THR A 162 -13.21 -15.35 26.20
N LEU A 163 -13.53 -14.10 25.88
CA LEU A 163 -12.62 -13.10 25.35
C LEU A 163 -12.11 -12.24 26.49
N LEU A 164 -10.79 -12.13 26.61
CA LEU A 164 -10.11 -11.08 27.36
C LEU A 164 -9.70 -9.99 26.39
N VAL A 165 -9.97 -8.74 26.73
CA VAL A 165 -9.38 -7.58 26.07
C VAL A 165 -8.46 -6.92 27.08
N ILE A 166 -7.27 -6.54 26.67
CA ILE A 166 -6.23 -5.96 27.52
C ILE A 166 -5.75 -4.67 26.86
N ASN A 167 -5.72 -3.56 27.58
CA ASN A 167 -5.12 -2.31 27.11
C ASN A 167 -4.28 -1.65 28.19
N VAL A 168 -3.33 -0.82 27.76
CA VAL A 168 -2.48 -0.04 28.66
C VAL A 168 -3.23 1.20 29.12
N LYS A 169 -3.27 1.42 30.44
CA LYS A 169 -3.83 2.62 31.06
C LYS A 169 -2.86 3.79 30.85
N TYR A 170 -3.42 4.98 30.61
CA TYR A 170 -2.64 6.21 30.34
C TYR A 170 -1.68 6.09 29.15
N TRP A 171 -2.10 5.34 28.13
CA TRP A 171 -1.26 5.08 26.97
C TRP A 171 -0.82 6.35 26.23
N ASP A 172 -1.72 7.31 26.07
CA ASP A 172 -1.44 8.56 25.36
C ASP A 172 -0.40 9.41 26.11
N GLU A 173 -0.42 9.37 27.44
CA GLU A 173 0.57 10.04 28.30
C GLU A 173 1.93 9.36 28.21
N ILE A 174 1.96 8.02 28.28
CA ILE A 174 3.18 7.22 28.16
C ILE A 174 3.86 7.45 26.79
N LYS A 175 3.06 7.50 25.72
CA LYS A 175 3.53 7.77 24.34
C LYS A 175 4.20 9.14 24.19
N ARG A 176 3.82 10.14 24.98
CA ARG A 176 4.44 11.49 24.94
C ARG A 176 5.84 11.53 25.53
N ILE A 177 6.17 10.57 26.40
CA ILE A 177 7.43 10.56 27.17
C ILE A 177 8.44 9.59 26.55
N MET A 178 7.97 8.57 25.81
CA MET A 178 8.83 7.58 25.15
C MET A 178 9.21 7.94 23.71
N THR A 179 10.42 7.57 23.30
CA THR A 179 10.81 7.58 21.88
C THR A 179 10.14 6.44 21.12
N ALA A 180 10.01 6.59 19.80
CA ALA A 180 9.39 5.58 18.94
C ALA A 180 10.06 4.19 19.01
N GLU A 181 11.37 4.13 19.24
CA GLU A 181 12.12 2.87 19.40
C GLU A 181 11.82 2.18 20.74
N LYS A 182 11.83 2.95 21.84
CA LYS A 182 11.46 2.46 23.18
C LYS A 182 10.02 1.96 23.19
N PHE A 183 9.13 2.68 22.51
CA PHE A 183 7.74 2.27 22.29
C PHE A 183 7.64 0.91 21.61
N SER A 184 8.33 0.73 20.49
CA SER A 184 8.26 -0.52 19.73
C SER A 184 8.81 -1.70 20.55
N SER A 185 9.84 -1.44 21.35
CA SER A 185 10.45 -2.44 22.23
C SER A 185 9.49 -2.86 23.34
N ALA A 186 8.84 -1.90 24.02
CA ALA A 186 7.86 -2.18 25.06
C ALA A 186 6.64 -2.96 24.52
N LEU A 187 6.16 -2.61 23.32
CA LEU A 187 5.06 -3.33 22.67
C LEU A 187 5.41 -4.79 22.38
N LEU A 188 6.63 -5.06 21.92
CA LEU A 188 7.13 -6.41 21.66
C LEU A 188 7.25 -7.20 22.96
N GLU A 189 7.84 -6.60 23.99
CA GLU A 189 8.02 -7.21 25.30
C GLU A 189 6.68 -7.65 25.90
N VAL A 190 5.67 -6.76 25.93
CA VAL A 190 4.31 -7.09 26.39
C VAL A 190 3.65 -8.16 25.53
N SER A 191 3.88 -8.14 24.21
CA SER A 191 3.35 -9.15 23.29
C SER A 191 3.95 -10.54 23.52
N ASP A 192 5.27 -10.61 23.72
CA ASP A 192 5.99 -11.85 24.00
C ASP A 192 5.58 -12.45 25.35
N ILE A 193 5.43 -11.60 26.38
CA ILE A 193 4.89 -12.00 27.69
C ILE A 193 3.49 -12.57 27.53
N SER A 194 2.64 -11.87 26.78
CA SER A 194 1.27 -12.33 26.52
C SER A 194 1.27 -13.70 25.85
N GLN A 195 2.16 -13.92 24.89
CA GLN A 195 2.27 -15.20 24.21
C GLN A 195 2.76 -16.32 25.14
N SER A 196 3.66 -16.02 26.09
CA SER A 196 4.18 -17.00 27.06
C SER A 196 3.17 -17.45 28.11
N LEU A 197 2.15 -16.63 28.39
CA LEU A 197 1.16 -16.88 29.45
C LEU A 197 -0.07 -17.67 28.97
N VAL A 198 -0.21 -17.80 27.65
CA VAL A 198 -1.39 -18.32 26.96
C VAL A 198 -1.09 -19.75 26.48
N ARG A 199 -2.04 -20.68 26.61
CA ARG A 199 -1.81 -22.09 26.19
C ARG A 199 -1.76 -22.17 24.66
N THR A 200 -1.21 -23.25 24.11
CA THR A 200 -1.16 -23.48 22.65
C THR A 200 -2.53 -23.45 21.97
N ASN A 201 -3.60 -23.79 22.69
CA ASN A 201 -4.98 -23.80 22.16
C ASN A 201 -5.70 -22.45 22.31
N ASP A 202 -5.13 -21.53 23.08
CA ASP A 202 -5.65 -20.20 23.27
C ASP A 202 -5.05 -19.29 22.18
N SER A 203 -5.80 -18.29 21.71
CA SER A 203 -5.35 -17.42 20.61
C SER A 203 -5.13 -15.98 21.07
N LEU A 204 -3.94 -15.45 20.80
CA LEU A 204 -3.56 -14.07 21.07
C LEU A 204 -3.62 -13.21 19.80
N TYR A 205 -4.20 -12.02 19.93
CA TYR A 205 -4.39 -11.05 18.85
C TYR A 205 -3.95 -9.65 19.27
N LEU A 206 -3.45 -8.86 18.32
CA LEU A 206 -3.31 -7.42 18.44
C LEU A 206 -4.50 -6.75 17.76
N LEU A 207 -5.44 -6.25 18.56
CA LEU A 207 -6.69 -5.66 18.10
C LEU A 207 -6.55 -4.18 17.70
N ASN A 208 -5.54 -3.49 18.21
CA ASN A 208 -5.20 -2.11 17.85
C ASN A 208 -3.72 -1.85 18.15
N ASN A 209 -3.00 -1.21 17.21
CA ASN A 209 -1.58 -0.86 17.35
C ASN A 209 -1.38 0.61 17.80
N GLU A 210 -2.30 1.52 17.45
CA GLU A 210 -2.20 2.93 17.86
C GLU A 210 -2.40 3.11 19.36
N ASN A 211 -3.41 2.42 19.89
CA ASN A 211 -3.64 2.22 21.32
C ASN A 211 -3.59 0.71 21.58
N PRO A 212 -2.41 0.15 21.93
CA PRO A 212 -2.17 -1.27 22.10
C PRO A 212 -3.27 -1.93 22.90
N THR A 213 -4.02 -2.71 22.16
CA THR A 213 -5.12 -3.50 22.68
C THR A 213 -4.88 -4.94 22.25
N TRP A 214 -4.65 -5.82 23.20
CA TRP A 214 -4.54 -7.25 22.96
C TRP A 214 -5.87 -7.93 23.20
N GLY A 215 -6.17 -8.94 22.39
CA GLY A 215 -7.30 -9.83 22.57
C GLY A 215 -6.79 -11.24 22.84
N ILE A 216 -7.25 -11.88 23.91
CA ILE A 216 -6.93 -13.27 24.21
C ILE A 216 -8.24 -14.05 24.23
N VAL A 217 -8.34 -15.04 23.36
CA VAL A 217 -9.50 -15.93 23.31
C VAL A 217 -9.15 -17.22 24.04
N LEU A 218 -9.99 -17.56 25.04
CA LEU A 218 -9.81 -18.70 25.92
C LEU A 218 -11.02 -19.64 25.85
N PHE A 219 -10.78 -20.94 25.78
CA PHE A 219 -11.82 -21.97 25.93
C PHE A 219 -12.07 -22.28 27.42
N THR A 220 -12.59 -21.30 28.15
CA THR A 220 -12.91 -21.38 29.58
C THR A 220 -14.04 -20.41 29.92
N ASP A 221 -14.65 -20.60 31.09
CA ASP A 221 -15.61 -19.68 31.69
C ASP A 221 -14.94 -18.44 32.32
N ILE A 222 -15.74 -17.51 32.83
CA ILE A 222 -15.26 -16.28 33.48
C ILE A 222 -14.34 -16.59 34.68
N GLU A 223 -14.64 -17.64 35.45
CA GLU A 223 -13.84 -18.03 36.61
C GLU A 223 -12.44 -18.49 36.19
N GLY A 224 -12.33 -19.38 35.20
CA GLY A 224 -11.02 -19.79 34.66
C GLY A 224 -10.28 -18.65 33.98
N ALA A 225 -11.01 -17.74 33.32
CA ALA A 225 -10.43 -16.52 32.75
C ALA A 225 -9.81 -15.62 33.83
N SER A 226 -10.45 -15.49 35.00
CA SER A 226 -9.93 -14.70 36.12
C SER A 226 -8.54 -15.15 36.61
N ILE A 227 -8.25 -16.46 36.53
CA ILE A 227 -6.94 -17.03 36.87
C ILE A 227 -5.87 -16.61 35.86
N VAL A 228 -6.23 -16.53 34.57
CA VAL A 228 -5.34 -16.01 33.52
C VAL A 228 -5.08 -14.52 33.73
N ILE A 229 -6.12 -13.74 34.03
CA ILE A 229 -6.02 -12.31 34.32
C ILE A 229 -5.08 -12.07 35.50
N LYS A 230 -5.22 -12.83 36.59
CA LYS A 230 -4.36 -12.71 37.77
C LYS A 230 -2.90 -13.00 37.42
N ARG A 231 -2.61 -14.10 36.70
CA ARG A 231 -1.25 -14.42 36.23
C ARG A 231 -0.66 -13.31 35.37
N PHE A 232 -1.48 -12.70 34.52
CA PHE A 232 -1.06 -11.58 33.67
C PHE A 232 -0.72 -10.34 34.50
N LYS A 233 -1.58 -9.95 35.45
CA LYS A 233 -1.34 -8.82 36.36
C LYS A 233 -0.08 -9.05 37.21
N ASP A 234 0.08 -10.25 37.79
CA ASP A 234 1.24 -10.60 38.62
C ASP A 234 2.55 -10.52 37.81
N LYS A 235 2.56 -11.04 36.56
CA LYS A 235 3.76 -11.00 35.72
C LYS A 235 4.16 -9.59 35.31
N ILE A 236 3.17 -8.73 35.01
CA ILE A 236 3.44 -7.34 34.64
C ILE A 236 3.92 -6.53 35.83
N ASN A 237 3.40 -6.79 37.04
CA ASN A 237 3.91 -6.18 38.26
C ASN A 237 5.37 -6.54 38.53
N GLU A 238 5.76 -7.81 38.35
CA GLU A 238 7.16 -8.25 38.44
C GLU A 238 8.04 -7.45 37.47
N LEU A 239 7.61 -7.30 36.22
CA LEU A 239 8.38 -6.58 35.21
C LEU A 239 8.44 -5.07 35.45
N ASN A 240 7.38 -4.49 36.02
CA ASN A 240 7.38 -3.09 36.45
C ASN A 240 8.44 -2.82 37.53
N GLU A 241 8.71 -3.78 38.41
CA GLU A 241 9.71 -3.63 39.47
C GLU A 241 11.15 -3.65 38.94
N TYR A 242 11.45 -4.46 37.93
CA TYR A 242 12.83 -4.69 37.47
C TYR A 242 13.13 -4.13 36.08
N GLU A 243 12.27 -4.34 35.08
CA GLU A 243 12.58 -4.00 33.67
C GLU A 243 11.97 -2.68 33.23
N PHE A 244 10.66 -2.46 33.43
CA PHE A 244 10.00 -1.29 32.85
C PHE A 244 10.42 0.01 33.51
N LYS A 245 10.62 -0.02 34.83
CA LYS A 245 11.10 1.14 35.60
C LYS A 245 12.54 1.52 35.24
N GLU A 246 13.43 0.55 35.02
CA GLU A 246 14.83 0.83 34.66
C GLU A 246 14.99 1.24 33.18
N LYS A 247 14.29 0.56 32.27
CA LYS A 247 14.47 0.71 30.81
C LYS A 247 13.65 1.86 30.21
N TYR A 248 12.43 2.05 30.71
CA TYR A 248 11.48 3.01 30.16
C TYR A 248 11.10 4.13 31.13
N ALA A 249 11.49 4.05 32.41
CA ALA A 249 11.12 5.01 33.46
C ALA A 249 9.60 5.19 33.61
N VAL A 250 8.84 4.13 33.29
CA VAL A 250 7.38 4.11 33.30
C VAL A 250 6.93 2.82 33.99
N GLU A 251 5.84 2.92 34.75
CA GLU A 251 5.12 1.77 35.29
C GLU A 251 3.90 1.48 34.41
N LEU A 252 3.84 0.28 33.83
CA LEU A 252 2.72 -0.11 32.99
C LEU A 252 1.54 -0.58 33.85
N GLN A 253 0.45 0.18 33.83
CA GLN A 253 -0.82 -0.26 34.40
C GLN A 253 -1.72 -0.80 33.28
N LEU A 254 -2.34 -1.95 33.52
CA LEU A 254 -3.21 -2.61 32.54
C LEU A 254 -4.66 -2.54 32.97
N ARG A 255 -5.55 -2.32 32.01
CA ARG A 255 -6.99 -2.54 32.17
C ARG A 255 -7.37 -3.79 31.40
N ILE A 256 -8.18 -4.63 32.04
CA ILE A 256 -8.55 -5.94 31.48
C ILE A 256 -10.06 -6.07 31.54
N GLY A 257 -10.66 -6.33 30.39
CA GLY A 257 -12.08 -6.56 30.22
C GLY A 257 -12.33 -8.01 29.83
N THR A 258 -13.50 -8.52 30.20
CA THR A 258 -13.88 -9.92 29.92
C THR A 258 -15.26 -9.97 29.28
N ALA A 259 -15.44 -10.86 28.31
CA ALA A 259 -16.75 -11.19 27.78
C ALA A 259 -16.84 -12.68 27.49
N GLN A 260 -17.80 -13.35 28.12
CA GLN A 260 -18.12 -14.73 27.81
C GLN A 260 -19.17 -14.77 26.69
N TYR A 261 -18.94 -15.63 25.70
CA TYR A 261 -19.90 -15.86 24.62
C TYR A 261 -21.09 -16.66 25.16
N ASP A 262 -22.30 -16.19 24.85
CA ASP A 262 -23.56 -16.86 25.15
C ASP A 262 -24.20 -17.39 23.85
N PRO A 263 -24.29 -18.72 23.67
CA PRO A 263 -24.95 -19.31 22.52
C PRO A 263 -26.46 -18.98 22.40
N GLN A 264 -27.12 -18.61 23.51
CA GLN A 264 -28.55 -18.23 23.50
C GLN A 264 -28.77 -16.80 23.00
N ASN A 265 -27.74 -15.96 23.05
CA ASN A 265 -27.76 -14.60 22.55
C ASN A 265 -26.51 -14.34 21.69
N PRO A 266 -26.46 -14.91 20.46
CA PRO A 266 -25.27 -14.86 19.64
C PRO A 266 -24.95 -13.42 19.23
N VAL A 267 -23.78 -12.95 19.64
CA VAL A 267 -23.22 -11.65 19.26
C VAL A 267 -22.21 -11.80 18.14
N SER A 268 -22.04 -10.75 17.33
CA SER A 268 -20.99 -10.71 16.32
C SER A 268 -19.59 -10.68 16.96
N PRO A 269 -18.54 -11.13 16.24
CA PRO A 269 -17.14 -11.01 16.65
C PRO A 269 -16.74 -9.64 17.23
N LEU A 270 -17.19 -8.57 16.58
CA LEU A 270 -16.91 -7.18 16.96
C LEU A 270 -17.70 -6.74 18.18
N GLU A 271 -18.96 -7.18 18.28
CA GLU A 271 -19.77 -6.91 19.47
C GLU A 271 -19.17 -7.58 20.71
N LEU A 272 -18.61 -8.79 20.59
CA LEU A 272 -17.92 -9.45 21.71
C LEU A 272 -16.75 -8.60 22.26
N ILE A 273 -15.97 -7.97 21.37
CA ILE A 273 -14.94 -6.99 21.77
C ILE A 273 -15.59 -5.81 22.50
N SER A 274 -16.69 -5.28 21.98
CA SER A 274 -17.37 -4.13 22.58
C SER A 274 -17.90 -4.43 23.99
N VAL A 275 -18.43 -5.63 24.21
CA VAL A 275 -18.90 -6.09 25.52
C VAL A 275 -17.73 -6.21 26.50
N ALA A 276 -16.62 -6.82 26.07
CA ALA A 276 -15.42 -6.92 26.89
C ALA A 276 -14.88 -5.54 27.24
N LYS A 277 -14.84 -4.59 26.29
CA LYS A 277 -14.43 -3.22 26.56
C LYS A 277 -15.32 -2.50 27.56
N ARG A 278 -16.64 -2.69 27.53
CA ARG A 278 -17.54 -2.10 28.54
C ARG A 278 -17.20 -2.60 29.93
N THR A 279 -16.87 -3.89 30.11
CA THR A 279 -16.48 -4.40 31.44
C THR A 279 -15.19 -3.75 31.98
N MET A 280 -14.31 -3.25 31.11
CA MET A 280 -13.11 -2.51 31.53
C MET A 280 -13.45 -1.18 32.21
N GLU A 281 -14.57 -0.55 31.83
CA GLU A 281 -14.97 0.76 32.37
C GLU A 281 -15.42 0.65 33.83
N TYR A 282 -15.72 -0.57 34.30
CA TYR A 282 -16.14 -0.86 35.67
C TYR A 282 -15.00 -1.37 36.57
N ASP A 283 -13.79 -1.63 36.02
CA ASP A 283 -12.58 -1.97 36.79
C ASP A 283 -11.96 -0.65 37.28
N VAL A 284 -12.52 -0.10 38.38
CA VAL A 284 -12.07 1.14 39.07
C VAL A 284 -10.88 0.87 39.99
#